data_AF-A0A1I5ZYS2-F1
#
_entry.id   AF-A0A1I5ZYS2-F1
#
_cell.length_a   1.000
_cell.length_b   1.000
_cell.length_c   1.000
_cell.angle_alpha   90.00
_cell.angle_beta   90.00
_cell.angle_gamma   90.00
#
_symmetry.space_group_name_H-M   'P 1'
#
loop_
_entity.id
_entity.type
_entity.pdbx_description
1 polymer ?
#
loop_
_entity_poly.entity_id
_entity_poly.type
_entity_poly.pdbx_seq_one_letter_code
_entity_poly.pdbx_strand_id
1 'polypeptide(L)' 'MFTLPEIRLRELTLEDIEDRYLWCLDYEVTKHLNMPDKYPPISKEETKIRLLPDASQ' A
#
# COMPACT_ATOMS: atom_id res chain seq x y z
N MET A 1 18.95 -0.97 -25.88
CA MET A 1 17.49 -0.86 -26.06
C MET A 1 16.85 -1.02 -24.70
N PHE A 2 16.09 -0.03 -24.23
CA PHE A 2 15.34 -0.16 -22.98
C PHE A 2 14.01 -0.84 -23.30
N THR A 3 13.82 -2.04 -22.80
CA THR A 3 12.52 -2.72 -22.82
C THR A 3 11.65 -2.12 -21.72
N LEU A 4 10.44 -1.70 -22.06
CA LEU A 4 9.49 -1.23 -21.06
C LEU A 4 9.02 -2.41 -20.20
N PRO A 5 8.80 -2.19 -18.89
CA PRO A 5 8.25 -3.23 -18.03
C PRO A 5 6.82 -3.57 -18.47
N GLU A 6 6.51 -4.86 -18.50
CA GLU A 6 5.13 -5.31 -18.70
C GLU A 6 4.38 -5.24 -17.37
N ILE A 7 3.37 -4.37 -17.29
CA ILE A 7 2.60 -4.13 -16.08
C ILE A 7 1.20 -4.73 -16.26
N ARG A 8 0.76 -5.57 -15.32
CA ARG A 8 -0.59 -6.14 -15.28
C ARG A 8 -1.24 -5.80 -13.95
N LEU A 9 -2.48 -5.32 -14.00
CA LEU A 9 -3.28 -5.04 -12.81
C LEU A 9 -3.97 -6.34 -12.35
N ARG A 10 -3.98 -6.58 -11.05
CA ARG A 10 -4.68 -7.69 -10.40
C ARG A 10 -5.26 -7.25 -9.07
N GLU A 11 -6.15 -8.07 -8.53
CA GLU A 11 -6.62 -7.91 -7.15
C GLU A 11 -5.49 -8.09 -6.15
N LEU A 12 -5.63 -7.42 -5.01
CA LEU A 12 -4.65 -7.45 -3.95
C LEU A 12 -4.87 -8.66 -3.07
N THR A 13 -3.78 -9.30 -2.68
CA THR A 13 -3.78 -10.42 -1.75
C THR A 13 -3.09 -10.02 -0.45
N LEU A 14 -3.17 -10.89 0.56
CA LEU A 14 -2.45 -10.68 1.82
C LEU A 14 -0.92 -10.71 1.64
N GLU A 15 -0.42 -11.29 0.55
CA GLU A 15 1.02 -11.31 0.26
C GLU A 15 1.53 -9.90 -0.10
N ASP A 16 0.66 -9.01 -0.57
CA ASP A 16 1.00 -7.64 -0.95
C ASP A 16 1.12 -6.68 0.25
N ILE A 17 0.86 -7.15 1.47
CA ILE A 17 0.87 -6.32 2.68
C ILE A 17 2.23 -5.66 2.88
N GLU A 18 3.32 -6.42 2.72
CA GLU A 18 4.66 -5.91 3.00
C GLU A 18 5.10 -4.87 1.96
N ASP A 19 4.87 -5.18 0.68
CA ASP A 19 5.16 -4.26 -0.42
C ASP A 19 4.35 -2.97 -0.28
N ARG A 20 3.06 -3.04 0.05
CA ARG A 20 2.24 -1.85 0.29
C ARG A 20 2.68 -1.04 1.49
N TYR A 21 3.11 -1.70 2.56
CA TYR A 21 3.62 -1.02 3.75
C TYR A 21 4.92 -0.26 3.43
N LEU A 22 5.82 -0.84 2.63
CA LEU A 22 7.06 -0.16 2.21
C LEU A 22 6.78 1.14 1.46
N TRP A 23 5.73 1.20 0.63
CA TRP A 23 5.35 2.44 -0.05
C TRP A 23 4.81 3.51 0.91
N CYS A 24 4.25 3.10 2.06
CA CYS A 24 3.82 4.01 3.11
C CYS A 24 5.00 4.55 3.96
N LEU A 25 6.20 3.98 3.81
CA LEU A 25 7.44 4.45 4.44
C LEU A 25 8.24 5.40 3.54
N ASP A 26 7.80 5.65 2.32
CA ASP A 26 8.43 6.63 1.45
C ASP A 26 7.81 8.02 1.73
N TYR A 27 8.57 8.88 2.43
CA TYR A 27 8.14 10.24 2.74
C TYR A 27 7.86 11.06 1.48
N GLU A 28 8.67 10.88 0.43
CA GLU A 28 8.55 11.64 -0.82
C GLU A 28 7.26 11.28 -1.57
N VAL A 29 6.80 10.03 -1.44
CA VAL A 29 5.51 9.58 -1.97
C VAL A 29 4.37 10.04 -1.05
N THR A 30 4.52 9.85 0.26
CA THR A 30 3.43 10.05 1.22
C THR A 30 3.10 11.52 1.52
N LYS A 31 4.05 12.46 1.36
CA LYS A 31 3.81 13.91 1.54
C LYS A 31 2.76 14.50 0.59
N HIS A 32 2.48 13.82 -0.52
CA HIS A 32 1.49 14.21 -1.52
C HIS A 32 0.13 13.54 -1.31
N LEU A 33 0.05 12.57 -0.39
CA LEU A 33 -1.21 11.91 -0.06
C LEU A 33 -2.00 12.79 0.92
N ASN A 34 -3.32 12.81 0.74
CA ASN A 34 -4.23 13.46 1.68
C ASN A 34 -4.39 12.58 2.93
N MET A 35 -3.34 12.51 3.75
CA MET A 35 -3.27 11.66 4.94
C MET A 35 -3.13 12.52 6.21
N PRO A 36 -3.57 12.00 7.38
CA PRO A 36 -3.46 12.70 8.67
C PRO A 36 -2.00 13.03 9.02
N ASP A 37 -1.78 14.05 9.86
CA ASP A 37 -0.47 14.54 10.38
C ASP A 37 0.25 13.49 11.28
N LYS A 38 0.47 12.28 10.78
CA LYS A 38 1.14 11.17 11.45
C LYS A 38 2.04 10.43 10.46
N TYR A 39 3.24 10.08 10.91
CA TYR A 39 4.18 9.28 10.13
C TYR A 39 4.55 7.96 10.87
N PRO A 40 4.47 6.79 10.20
CA PRO A 40 3.89 6.58 8.88
C PRO A 40 2.36 6.80 8.88
N PRO A 41 1.78 7.21 7.74
CA PRO A 41 0.37 7.55 7.66
C PRO A 41 -0.56 6.34 7.79
N ILE A 42 -0.04 5.12 7.56
CA ILE A 42 -0.75 3.84 7.72
C ILE A 42 0.22 2.84 8.35
N SER A 43 -0.19 2.17 9.42
CA SER A 43 0.54 1.06 10.05
C SER A 43 0.40 -0.25 9.26
N LYS A 44 1.27 -1.23 9.53
CA LYS A 44 1.18 -2.56 8.91
C LYS A 44 -0.14 -3.26 9.27
N GLU A 45 -0.63 -3.04 10.48
CA GLU A 45 -1.89 -3.56 11.00
C GLU A 45 -3.10 -2.94 10.27
N GLU A 46 -3.10 -1.63 10.03
CA GLU A 46 -4.13 -0.96 9.21
C GLU A 46 -4.08 -1.42 7.75
N THR A 47 -2.87 -1.68 7.23
CA THR A 47 -2.70 -2.23 5.87
C THR A 47 -3.30 -3.63 5.76
N LYS A 48 -3.13 -4.47 6.79
CA LYS A 48 -3.79 -5.79 6.87
C LYS A 48 -5.31 -5.67 6.86
N ILE A 49 -5.88 -4.81 7.71
CA ILE A 49 -7.34 -4.61 7.79
C ILE A 49 -7.90 -4.16 6.43
N ARG A 50 -7.20 -3.28 5.72
CA ARG A 50 -7.64 -2.76 4.43
C ARG A 50 -7.55 -3.77 3.27
N LEU A 51 -6.70 -4.79 3.41
CA LEU A 51 -6.52 -5.87 2.44
C LEU A 51 -7.35 -7.12 2.76
N LEU A 52 -7.96 -7.18 3.96
CA LEU A 52 -8.91 -8.21 4.29
C LEU A 52 -10.25 -7.87 3.63
N PRO A 53 -10.80 -8.73 2.75
CA PRO A 53 -12.15 -8.54 2.24
C PRO A 53 -13.12 -8.65 3.41
N ASP A 54 -13.84 -7.57 3.68
CA ASP A 54 -14.96 -7.44 4.62
C ASP A 54 -15.02 -8.50 5.74
N ALA A 55 -14.46 -8.16 6.91
CA ALA A 55 -14.95 -8.71 8.18
C ALA A 55 -16.36 -8.14 8.52
N SER A 56 -17.23 -8.02 7.52
CA SER A 56 -18.67 -7.78 7.69
C SER A 56 -19.37 -9.13 7.65
N GLN A 57 -19.43 -9.78 8.81
CA GLN A 57 -20.64 -10.46 9.26
C GLN A 57 -21.18 -9.71 10.47
#